data_AF-A0AAN7LJ54-F1
#
_entry.id   AF-A0AAN7LJ54-F1
#
_cell.length_a   1.000
_cell.length_b   1.000
_cell.length_c   1.000
_cell.angle_alpha   90.00
_cell.angle_beta   90.00
_cell.angle_gamma   90.00
#
_symmetry.space_group_name_H-M   'P 1'
#
loop_
_entity.id
_entity.type
_entity.pdbx_description
1 polymer ?
#
loop_
_entity_poly.entity_id
_entity_poly.type
_entity_poly.pdbx_seq_one_letter_code
_entity_poly.pdbx_strand_id
1 'polypeptide(L)'
;MVCLTFDYLLFNFVPLVLGNNEIQCFVLSYLVHNCFGETVESFTSCTGLRLPANCLQDMEKRKRIFRFAIEGKALKAIELTEELTLDLLEKNTDLHFELLSLHYVDLLCCRKCTEAFEFAQSKLAPFGKVEKYVEKLEDFMALLAYEEPEESPMFHLLSLDH
;
A
#
# COMPACT_ATOMS: atom_id res chain seq x y z
N MET A 1 8.37 0.81 4.22
CA MET A 1 8.23 -0.52 3.62
C MET A 1 6.91 -0.61 2.86
N VAL A 2 5.77 -0.18 3.41
CA VAL A 2 4.50 -0.08 2.64
C VAL A 2 4.68 0.82 1.41
N CYS A 3 5.52 1.86 1.50
CA CYS A 3 5.84 2.74 0.38
C CYS A 3 6.56 2.01 -0.78
N LEU A 4 7.48 1.07 -0.48
CA LEU A 4 8.33 0.43 -1.49
C LEU A 4 7.66 -0.77 -2.18
N THR A 5 6.78 -1.50 -1.49
CA THR A 5 5.99 -2.59 -2.08
C THR A 5 4.89 -2.06 -3.01
N PHE A 6 4.33 -0.89 -2.71
CA PHE A 6 3.39 -0.21 -3.61
C PHE A 6 4.06 0.36 -4.85
N ASP A 7 5.30 0.85 -4.74
CA ASP A 7 6.06 1.47 -5.84
C ASP A 7 6.28 0.47 -7.00
N TYR A 8 6.67 -0.76 -6.74
CA TYR A 8 7.06 -1.70 -7.81
C TYR A 8 5.90 -2.30 -8.64
N LEU A 9 4.67 -2.32 -8.12
CA LEU A 9 3.65 -3.27 -8.62
C LEU A 9 2.41 -2.64 -9.28
N LEU A 10 2.12 -1.36 -9.01
CA LEU A 10 1.03 -0.63 -9.68
C LEU A 10 1.45 0.03 -11.01
N PHE A 11 2.72 -0.10 -11.39
CA PHE A 11 3.38 0.77 -12.37
C PHE A 11 4.16 0.04 -13.46
N ASN A 12 3.77 -1.19 -13.80
CA ASN A 12 4.30 -1.83 -15.00
C ASN A 12 3.84 -1.04 -16.24
N PHE A 13 4.75 -0.17 -16.69
CA PHE A 13 4.80 0.49 -17.99
C PHE A 13 3.61 1.38 -18.35
N VAL A 14 3.68 2.66 -17.96
CA VAL A 14 3.23 3.70 -18.88
C VAL A 14 4.25 3.73 -20.02
N PRO A 15 3.91 3.33 -21.26
CA PRO A 15 4.82 3.48 -22.38
C PRO A 15 4.85 4.98 -22.71
N LEU A 16 5.84 5.68 -22.19
CA LEU A 16 6.12 7.05 -22.61
C LEU A 16 6.65 6.97 -24.05
N VAL A 17 6.00 7.68 -24.96
CA VAL A 17 6.46 7.82 -26.34
C VAL A 17 7.84 8.47 -26.29
N LEU A 18 8.88 7.70 -26.63
CA LEU A 18 10.28 8.17 -26.65
C LEU A 18 10.44 9.21 -27.76
N GLY A 19 10.27 10.49 -27.41
CA GLY A 19 10.85 11.60 -28.16
C GLY A 19 12.36 11.67 -27.91
N ASN A 20 13.08 12.44 -28.73
CA ASN A 20 14.55 12.57 -28.77
C ASN A 20 15.28 12.96 -27.45
N ASN A 21 14.65 12.92 -26.28
CA ASN A 21 15.24 13.32 -25.00
C ASN A 21 14.91 12.33 -23.87
N GLU A 22 15.65 11.22 -23.84
CA GLU A 22 15.49 10.10 -22.89
C GLU A 22 15.47 10.55 -21.42
N ILE A 23 16.25 11.57 -21.08
CA ILE A 23 16.32 12.15 -19.73
C ILE A 23 14.96 12.72 -19.31
N GLN A 24 14.28 13.45 -20.20
CA GLN A 24 12.98 14.04 -19.90
C GLN A 24 11.90 12.97 -19.73
N CYS A 25 11.98 11.88 -20.50
CA CYS A 25 11.10 10.72 -20.32
C CYS A 25 11.35 10.04 -18.96
N PHE A 26 12.60 9.88 -18.54
CA PHE A 26 12.93 9.30 -17.24
C PHE A 26 12.40 10.17 -16.08
N VAL A 27 12.64 11.48 -16.14
CA VAL A 27 12.12 12.42 -15.14
C VAL A 27 10.59 12.37 -15.10
N LEU A 28 9.92 12.40 -16.25
CA LEU A 28 8.46 12.31 -16.30
C LEU A 28 7.94 10.99 -15.71
N SER A 29 8.60 9.86 -16.03
CA SER A 29 8.26 8.55 -15.47
C SER A 29 8.36 8.57 -13.93
N TYR A 30 9.45 9.13 -13.39
CA TYR A 30 9.64 9.28 -11.95
C TYR A 30 8.54 10.15 -11.31
N LEU A 31 8.20 11.28 -11.91
CA LEU A 31 7.16 12.18 -11.39
C LEU A 31 5.77 11.52 -11.40
N VAL A 32 5.43 10.80 -12.47
CA VAL A 32 4.18 10.05 -12.59
C VAL A 32 4.11 8.91 -11.58
N HIS A 33 5.24 8.19 -11.42
CA HIS A 33 5.39 7.09 -10.47
C HIS A 33 5.14 7.53 -9.03
N ASN A 34 5.80 8.60 -8.61
CA ASN A 34 5.64 9.16 -7.26
C ASN A 34 4.37 10.01 -7.10
N CYS A 35 3.50 10.02 -8.11
CA CYS A 35 2.24 10.77 -8.12
C CYS A 35 2.39 12.29 -7.90
N PHE A 36 3.49 12.91 -8.36
CA PHE A 36 3.69 14.36 -8.27
C PHE A 36 2.89 15.14 -9.33
N GLY A 37 1.55 15.11 -9.23
CA GLY A 37 0.60 15.65 -10.21
C GLY A 37 0.89 17.08 -10.68
N GLU A 38 1.03 18.02 -9.74
CA GLU A 38 1.31 19.44 -10.07
C GLU A 38 2.63 19.61 -10.82
N THR A 39 3.65 18.83 -10.43
CA THR A 39 4.96 18.83 -11.09
C THR A 39 4.88 18.20 -12.48
N VAL A 40 4.11 17.12 -12.66
CA VAL A 40 3.85 16.48 -13.96
C VAL A 40 3.18 17.46 -14.93
N GLU A 41 2.17 18.20 -14.48
CA GLU A 41 1.46 19.19 -15.31
C GLU A 41 2.39 20.33 -15.74
N SER A 42 3.18 20.86 -14.81
CA SER A 42 4.17 21.91 -15.10
C SER A 42 5.26 21.40 -16.04
N PHE A 43 5.78 20.20 -15.79
CA PHE A 43 6.86 19.60 -16.57
C PHE A 43 6.44 19.29 -18.01
N THR A 44 5.24 18.77 -18.21
CA THR A 44 4.70 18.47 -19.55
C THR A 44 4.39 19.74 -20.34
N SER A 45 3.92 20.79 -19.65
CA SER A 45 3.73 22.12 -20.25
C SER A 45 5.06 22.75 -20.72
N CYS A 46 6.16 22.57 -19.98
CA CYS A 46 7.48 23.10 -20.35
C CYS A 46 8.20 22.25 -21.41
N THR A 47 8.05 20.93 -21.39
CA THR A 47 8.80 20.02 -22.27
C THR A 47 8.05 19.65 -23.55
N GLY A 48 6.72 19.86 -23.59
CA GLY A 48 5.86 19.43 -24.69
C GLY A 48 5.62 17.91 -24.72
N LEU A 49 6.09 17.16 -23.71
CA LEU A 49 5.83 15.73 -23.60
C LEU A 49 4.34 15.46 -23.34
N ARG A 50 3.83 14.37 -23.93
CA ARG A 50 2.43 13.99 -23.82
C ARG A 50 2.24 12.87 -22.80
N LEU A 51 1.16 12.98 -22.03
CA LEU A 51 0.71 11.95 -21.10
C LEU A 51 -0.36 11.06 -21.75
N PRO A 52 -0.48 9.79 -21.31
CA PRO A 52 -1.66 8.98 -21.60
C PRO A 52 -2.94 9.62 -21.09
N ALA A 53 -4.06 9.32 -21.75
CA ALA A 53 -5.35 10.00 -21.56
C ALA A 53 -5.95 9.94 -20.14
N ASN A 54 -5.46 9.06 -19.25
CA ASN A 54 -5.97 8.92 -17.88
C ASN A 54 -4.88 9.07 -16.80
N CYS A 55 -3.66 9.45 -17.18
CA CYS A 55 -2.50 9.39 -16.28
C CYS A 55 -2.71 10.16 -14.97
N LEU A 56 -3.24 11.39 -15.04
CA LEU A 56 -3.50 12.21 -13.86
C LEU A 56 -4.62 11.63 -12.99
N GLN A 57 -5.67 11.07 -13.60
CA GLN A 57 -6.75 10.43 -12.85
C GLN A 57 -6.25 9.18 -12.11
N ASP A 58 -5.41 8.39 -12.76
CA ASP A 58 -4.81 7.19 -12.16
C ASP A 58 -3.85 7.57 -11.02
N MET A 59 -3.08 8.65 -11.17
CA MET A 59 -2.26 9.22 -10.09
C MET A 59 -3.12 9.62 -8.88
N GLU A 60 -4.25 10.29 -9.10
CA GLU A 60 -5.14 10.69 -8.01
C GLU A 60 -5.81 9.50 -7.31
N LYS A 61 -6.19 8.45 -8.06
CA LYS A 61 -6.68 7.20 -7.47
C LYS A 61 -5.63 6.55 -6.57
N ARG A 62 -4.37 6.47 -7.03
CA ARG A 62 -3.27 5.91 -6.23
C ARG A 62 -2.97 6.74 -4.99
N LYS A 63 -2.89 8.08 -5.10
CA LYS A 63 -2.74 8.97 -3.93
C LYS A 63 -3.83 8.72 -2.90
N ARG A 64 -5.07 8.52 -3.36
CA ARG A 64 -6.20 8.24 -2.47
C ARG A 64 -6.04 6.93 -1.72
N ILE A 65 -5.60 5.86 -2.40
CA ILE A 65 -5.28 4.56 -1.78
C ILE A 65 -4.20 4.74 -0.71
N PHE A 66 -3.07 5.38 -1.06
CA PHE A 66 -1.98 5.66 -0.12
C PHE A 66 -2.45 6.44 1.10
N ARG A 67 -3.22 7.50 0.89
CA ARG A 67 -3.77 8.30 1.99
C ARG A 67 -4.62 7.46 2.94
N PHE A 68 -5.49 6.61 2.41
CA PHE A 68 -6.30 5.72 3.27
C PHE A 68 -5.44 4.71 4.03
N ALA A 69 -4.39 4.17 3.43
CA ALA A 69 -3.48 3.26 4.13
C ALA A 69 -2.75 3.96 5.29
N ILE A 70 -2.23 5.17 5.07
CA ILE A 70 -1.51 5.95 6.09
C ILE A 70 -2.45 6.46 7.20
N GLU A 71 -3.71 6.79 6.87
CA GLU A 71 -4.73 7.19 7.84
C GLU A 71 -5.31 6.03 8.67
N GLY A 72 -4.76 4.81 8.57
CA GLY A 72 -5.27 3.62 9.28
C GLY A 72 -6.56 3.04 8.69
N LYS A 73 -7.09 3.62 7.60
CA LYS A 73 -8.31 3.17 6.90
C LYS A 73 -7.99 2.09 5.87
N ALA A 74 -7.25 1.06 6.29
CA ALA A 74 -6.68 0.08 5.36
C ALA A 74 -7.74 -0.73 4.60
N LEU A 75 -8.91 -1.01 5.19
CA LEU A 75 -10.01 -1.66 4.47
C LEU A 75 -10.51 -0.83 3.27
N LYS A 76 -10.55 0.50 3.40
CA LYS A 76 -10.92 1.38 2.28
C LYS A 76 -9.81 1.42 1.23
N ALA A 77 -8.54 1.32 1.65
CA ALA A 77 -7.42 1.20 0.73
C ALA A 77 -7.49 -0.10 -0.08
N ILE A 78 -7.84 -1.23 0.56
CA ILE A 78 -8.06 -2.54 -0.10
C ILE A 78 -9.17 -2.42 -1.16
N GLU A 79 -10.35 -1.91 -0.78
CA GLU A 79 -11.48 -1.75 -1.69
C GLU A 79 -11.11 -0.92 -2.93
N LEU A 80 -10.47 0.24 -2.73
CA LEU A 80 -10.05 1.10 -3.84
C LEU A 80 -8.93 0.49 -4.69
N THR A 81 -8.09 -0.38 -4.10
CA THR A 81 -7.04 -1.08 -4.83
C THR A 81 -7.64 -2.11 -5.78
N GLU A 82 -8.66 -2.85 -5.34
CA GLU A 82 -9.41 -3.80 -6.17
C GLU A 82 -10.23 -3.11 -7.26
N GLU A 83 -10.82 -1.94 -6.97
CA GLU A 83 -11.49 -1.09 -7.97
C GLU A 83 -10.54 -0.56 -9.05
N LEU A 84 -9.28 -0.26 -8.67
CA LEU A 84 -8.28 0.27 -9.58
C LEU A 84 -7.77 -0.79 -10.55
N THR A 85 -7.52 -2.01 -10.06
CA THR A 85 -7.06 -3.12 -10.89
C THR A 85 -7.56 -4.44 -10.31
N LEU A 86 -8.39 -5.13 -11.10
CA LEU A 86 -8.89 -6.45 -10.76
C LEU A 86 -7.71 -7.42 -10.52
N ASP A 87 -7.86 -8.24 -9.48
CA ASP A 87 -6.90 -9.27 -9.05
C ASP A 87 -5.53 -8.72 -8.61
N LEU A 88 -5.35 -7.42 -8.42
CA LEU A 88 -4.06 -6.84 -8.04
C LEU A 88 -3.56 -7.38 -6.70
N LEU A 89 -4.46 -7.49 -5.72
CA LEU A 89 -4.15 -8.03 -4.38
C LEU A 89 -3.99 -9.55 -4.39
N GLU A 90 -4.68 -10.25 -5.29
CA GLU A 90 -4.48 -11.70 -5.47
C GLU A 90 -3.11 -12.01 -6.05
N LYS A 91 -2.65 -11.21 -7.03
CA LYS A 91 -1.33 -11.32 -7.64
C LYS A 91 -0.22 -10.84 -6.70
N ASN A 92 -0.51 -9.84 -5.86
CA ASN A 92 0.42 -9.28 -4.89
C ASN A 92 0.00 -9.58 -3.46
N THR A 93 0.18 -10.85 -3.09
CA THR A 93 -0.14 -11.33 -1.74
C THR A 93 0.63 -10.60 -0.64
N ASP A 94 1.84 -10.08 -0.92
CA ASP A 94 2.61 -9.27 0.04
C ASP A 94 1.90 -7.96 0.37
N LEU A 95 1.47 -7.22 -0.66
CA LEU A 95 0.72 -5.99 -0.49
C LEU A 95 -0.61 -6.23 0.24
N HIS A 96 -1.32 -7.30 -0.14
CA HIS A 96 -2.57 -7.66 0.52
C HIS A 96 -2.33 -7.96 2.00
N PHE A 97 -1.29 -8.73 2.32
CA PHE A 97 -0.92 -9.03 3.70
C PHE A 97 -0.56 -7.76 4.49
N GLU A 98 0.20 -6.83 3.91
CA GLU A 98 0.55 -5.55 4.54
C GLU A 98 -0.68 -4.69 4.83
N LEU A 99 -1.62 -4.58 3.89
CA LEU A 99 -2.85 -3.81 4.11
C LEU A 99 -3.75 -4.44 5.20
N LEU A 100 -3.87 -5.77 5.22
CA LEU A 100 -4.60 -6.47 6.28
C LEU A 100 -3.91 -6.30 7.64
N SER A 101 -2.57 -6.34 7.66
CA SER A 101 -1.75 -6.11 8.85
C SER A 101 -1.99 -4.72 9.45
N LEU A 102 -2.06 -3.68 8.60
CA LEU A 102 -2.37 -2.32 9.04
C LEU A 102 -3.73 -2.24 9.74
N HIS A 103 -4.75 -2.88 9.17
CA HIS A 103 -6.07 -2.91 9.82
C HIS A 103 -6.06 -3.69 11.14
N TYR A 104 -5.36 -4.83 11.18
CA TYR A 104 -5.25 -5.62 12.41
C TYR A 104 -4.59 -4.82 13.54
N VAL A 105 -3.50 -4.12 13.24
CA VAL A 105 -2.83 -3.22 14.20
C VAL A 105 -3.76 -2.08 14.64
N ASP A 106 -4.52 -1.48 13.72
CA ASP A 106 -5.51 -0.45 14.06
C ASP A 106 -6.58 -0.97 15.06
N LEU A 107 -7.05 -2.21 14.88
CA LEU A 107 -7.98 -2.85 15.83
C LEU A 107 -7.35 -3.06 17.21
N LEU A 108 -6.08 -3.48 17.27
CA LEU A 108 -5.34 -3.64 18.53
C LEU A 108 -5.13 -2.29 19.23
N CYS A 109 -4.72 -1.25 18.50
CA CYS A 109 -4.56 0.11 19.03
C CYS A 109 -5.90 0.69 19.55
N CYS A 110 -7.02 0.33 18.92
CA CYS A 110 -8.36 0.69 19.39
C CYS A 110 -8.87 -0.17 20.56
N ARG A 111 -8.06 -1.10 21.09
CA ARG A 111 -8.41 -2.07 22.15
C ARG A 111 -9.61 -2.95 21.78
N LYS A 112 -9.82 -3.21 20.49
CA LYS A 112 -10.90 -4.06 19.97
C LYS A 112 -10.44 -5.51 19.83
N CYS A 113 -10.00 -6.13 20.92
CA CYS A 113 -9.33 -7.44 20.90
C CYS A 113 -10.19 -8.56 20.28
N THR A 114 -11.50 -8.56 20.53
CA THR A 114 -12.42 -9.55 19.93
C THR A 114 -12.51 -9.38 18.41
N GLU A 115 -12.67 -8.14 17.93
CA GLU A 115 -12.70 -7.86 16.48
C GLU A 115 -11.35 -8.20 15.83
N ALA A 116 -10.23 -7.87 16.49
CA ALA A 116 -8.89 -8.21 16.02
C ALA A 116 -8.71 -9.72 15.89
N PHE A 117 -9.13 -10.50 16.88
CA PHE A 117 -9.03 -11.95 16.87
C PHE A 117 -9.89 -12.61 15.78
N GLU A 118 -11.14 -12.16 15.60
CA GLU A 118 -12.01 -12.62 14.51
C GLU A 118 -11.46 -12.24 13.13
N PHE A 119 -10.91 -11.04 13.01
CA PHE A 119 -10.25 -10.58 11.79
C PHE A 119 -9.02 -11.42 11.47
N ALA A 120 -8.17 -11.71 12.45
CA ALA A 120 -6.99 -12.55 12.26
C ALA A 120 -7.36 -13.96 11.78
N GLN A 121 -8.35 -14.60 12.41
CA GLN A 121 -8.82 -15.92 12.00
C GLN A 121 -9.39 -15.94 10.58
N SER A 122 -10.15 -14.91 10.20
CA SER A 122 -10.84 -14.88 8.90
C SER A 122 -9.97 -14.40 7.75
N LYS A 123 -9.10 -13.41 7.98
CA LYS A 123 -8.34 -12.72 6.92
C LYS A 123 -6.84 -13.01 6.96
N LEU A 124 -6.24 -13.20 8.12
CA LEU A 124 -4.79 -13.43 8.25
C LEU A 124 -4.42 -14.92 8.27
N ALA A 125 -5.26 -15.80 8.84
CA ALA A 125 -4.99 -17.23 8.92
C ALA A 125 -4.64 -17.92 7.57
N PRO A 126 -5.24 -17.55 6.41
CA PRO A 126 -4.84 -18.11 5.12
C PRO A 126 -3.35 -17.92 4.78
N PHE A 127 -2.72 -16.86 5.29
CA PHE A 127 -1.30 -16.54 5.07
C PHE A 127 -0.36 -17.44 5.90
N GLY A 128 -0.86 -18.08 6.96
CA GLY A 128 -0.07 -18.98 7.82
C GLY A 128 0.41 -20.28 7.14
N LYS A 129 0.01 -20.52 5.89
CA LYS A 129 0.53 -21.63 5.06
C LYS A 129 1.83 -21.28 4.35
N VAL A 130 2.21 -20.01 4.31
CA VAL A 130 3.40 -19.52 3.61
C VAL A 130 4.41 -19.06 4.64
N GLU A 131 5.55 -19.76 4.70
CA GLU A 131 6.59 -19.59 5.73
C GLU A 131 7.02 -18.13 5.94
N LYS A 132 7.13 -17.34 4.86
CA LYS A 132 7.53 -15.92 4.92
C LYS A 132 6.63 -15.03 5.78
N TYR A 133 5.37 -15.42 6.02
CA TYR A 133 4.42 -14.63 6.82
C TYR A 133 4.26 -15.15 8.25
N VAL A 134 4.74 -16.37 8.53
CA VAL A 134 4.45 -17.07 9.80
C VAL A 134 5.01 -16.31 10.99
N GLU A 135 6.27 -15.87 10.93
CA GLU A 135 6.92 -15.13 12.03
C GLU A 135 6.12 -13.87 12.39
N LYS A 136 5.78 -13.04 11.39
CA LYS A 136 4.99 -11.82 11.60
C LYS A 136 3.57 -12.11 12.12
N LEU A 137 2.96 -13.22 11.71
CA LEU A 137 1.66 -13.66 12.24
C LEU A 137 1.77 -14.08 13.71
N GLU A 138 2.82 -14.80 14.09
CA GLU A 138 3.08 -15.20 15.48
C GLU A 138 3.27 -13.97 16.36
N ASP A 139 4.05 -12.98 15.91
CA ASP A 139 4.25 -11.72 16.63
C ASP A 139 2.94 -10.93 16.80
N PHE A 140 2.10 -10.89 15.76
CA PHE A 140 0.77 -10.28 15.83
C PHE A 140 -0.16 -10.96 16.83
N MET A 141 -0.11 -12.28 16.93
CA MET A 141 -0.90 -13.03 17.90
C MET A 141 -0.36 -12.84 19.32
N ALA A 142 0.96 -12.67 19.49
CA ALA A 142 1.57 -12.38 20.78
C ALA A 142 1.04 -11.06 21.38
N LEU A 143 0.69 -10.07 20.55
CA LEU A 143 0.08 -8.80 21.02
C LEU A 143 -1.27 -9.01 21.74
N LEU A 144 -2.04 -10.05 21.39
CA LEU A 144 -3.31 -10.34 22.04
C LEU A 144 -3.16 -10.92 23.45
N ALA A 145 -1.97 -11.39 23.82
CA ALA A 145 -1.71 -11.97 25.13
C ALA A 145 -1.58 -10.91 26.25
N TYR A 146 -1.54 -9.62 25.89
CA TYR A 146 -1.37 -8.50 26.81
C TYR A 146 -2.64 -7.67 26.88
N GLU A 147 -3.01 -7.23 28.09
CA GLU A 147 -4.13 -6.29 28.28
C GLU A 147 -3.86 -4.93 27.62
N GLU A 148 -2.58 -4.52 27.64
CA GLU A 148 -2.06 -3.34 26.96
C GLU A 148 -1.04 -3.80 25.92
N PRO A 149 -1.37 -3.77 24.61
CA PRO A 149 -0.47 -4.21 23.55
C PRO A 149 0.89 -3.51 23.56
N GLU A 150 0.96 -2.29 24.11
CA GLU A 150 2.17 -1.49 24.23
C GLU A 150 3.20 -2.07 25.22
N GLU A 151 2.75 -2.88 26.18
CA GLU A 151 3.61 -3.58 27.15
C GLU A 151 4.19 -4.89 26.57
N SER A 152 3.75 -5.28 25.38
CA SER A 152 4.27 -6.45 24.69
C SER A 152 5.71 -6.23 24.21
N PRO A 153 6.57 -7.26 24.23
CA PRO A 153 7.85 -7.23 23.49
C PRO A 153 7.69 -6.86 22.01
N MET A 154 6.50 -7.07 21.45
CA MET A 154 6.15 -6.78 20.06
C MET A 154 5.54 -5.38 19.83
N PHE A 155 5.59 -4.47 20.82
CA PHE A 155 5.00 -3.12 20.71
C PHE A 155 5.47 -2.32 19.49
N HIS A 156 6.68 -2.61 18.98
CA HIS A 156 7.23 -1.98 17.78
C HIS A 156 6.42 -2.27 16.50
N LEU A 157 5.56 -3.30 16.51
CA LEU A 157 4.60 -3.56 15.43
C LEU A 157 3.37 -2.66 15.47
N LEU A 158 3.16 -1.93 16.57
CA LEU A 158 2.07 -0.95 16.71
C LEU A 158 2.45 0.41 16.12
N SER A 159 3.75 0.71 16.04
CA SER A 159 4.22 1.92 15.37
C SER A 159 4.08 1.78 13.86
N LEU A 160 3.47 2.79 13.23
CA LEU A 160 3.29 2.93 11.78
C LEU A 160 4.61 3.15 11.00
N ASP A 161 5.78 3.02 11.65
CA ASP A 161 7.09 3.03 11.02
C ASP A 161 7.30 1.70 10.27
N HIS A 162 6.51 1.50 9.20
CA HIS A 162 6.61 0.37 8.28
C HIS A 162 7.15 0.81 6.94
#